data_AF-J9EMN1-F1
#
_entry.id   AF-J9EMN1-F1
#
_cell.length_a   1.000
_cell.length_b   1.000
_cell.length_c   1.000
_cell.angle_alpha   90.00
_cell.angle_beta   90.00
_cell.angle_gamma   90.00
#
_symmetry.space_group_name_H-M   'P 1'
#
loop_
_entity.id
_entity.type
_entity.pdbx_description
1 polymer ?
#
loop_
_entity_poly.entity_id
_entity_poly.type
_entity_poly.pdbx_seq_one_letter_code
_entity_poly.pdbx_strand_id
1 'polypeptide(L)' 'KFGSDTGGSSRNPAAFTGLFGFKPSYGILSRYGLIPLVNSLDCPSVIARTAADCNFLLRKDL' A
#
# COMPACT_ATOMS: atom_id res chain seq x y z
N LYS A 1 8.54 -2.91 -0.91
CA LYS A 1 8.69 -1.50 -0.46
C LYS A 1 7.36 -1.07 0.16
N PHE A 2 7.41 -0.30 1.24
CA PHE A 2 6.22 0.31 1.83
C PHE A 2 5.83 1.60 1.09
N GLY A 3 4.55 1.91 1.09
CA GLY A 3 4.00 3.13 0.56
C GLY A 3 2.70 3.50 1.27
N SER A 4 2.06 4.54 0.75
CA SER A 4 0.67 4.87 1.05
C SER A 4 -0.11 5.03 -0.26
N ASP A 5 -1.43 4.85 -0.19
CA ASP A 5 -2.33 5.00 -1.33
C ASP A 5 -3.61 5.68 -0.84
N THR A 6 -3.70 6.98 -1.12
CA THR A 6 -4.90 7.81 -0.89
C THR A 6 -5.81 7.77 -2.12
N GLY A 7 -5.21 7.90 -3.31
CA GLY A 7 -5.93 8.01 -4.59
C GLY A 7 -5.25 7.26 -5.74
N GLY A 8 -4.45 6.24 -5.43
CA GLY A 8 -3.66 5.49 -6.42
C GLY A 8 -2.14 5.67 -6.29
N SER A 9 -1.67 6.34 -5.23
CA SER A 9 -0.25 6.70 -5.06
C SER A 9 0.72 5.52 -4.95
N SER A 10 0.23 4.29 -4.79
CA SER A 10 1.05 3.08 -4.91
C SER A 10 0.72 2.26 -6.17
N ARG A 11 -0.55 2.20 -6.55
CA ARG A 11 -0.99 1.41 -7.74
C ARG A 11 -0.53 2.05 -9.06
N ASN A 12 -0.67 3.36 -9.20
CA ASN A 12 -0.28 4.08 -10.42
C ASN A 12 1.23 4.02 -10.71
N PRO A 13 2.14 4.34 -9.76
CA PRO A 13 3.57 4.21 -10.03
C PRO A 13 4.01 2.75 -10.24
N ALA A 14 3.35 1.79 -9.59
CA ALA A 14 3.62 0.37 -9.84
C ALA A 14 3.27 -0.03 -11.27
N ALA A 15 2.12 0.43 -11.78
CA ALA A 15 1.72 0.20 -13.17
C ALA A 15 2.72 0.80 -14.18
N PHE A 16 3.23 2.01 -13.92
CA PHE A 16 4.22 2.65 -14.80
C PHE A 16 5.62 2.02 -14.76
N THR A 17 5.93 1.25 -13.72
CA THR A 17 7.27 0.65 -13.52
C THR A 17 7.28 -0.87 -13.67
N GLY A 18 6.15 -1.49 -14.06
CA GLY A 18 6.05 -2.94 -14.22
C GLY A 18 6.13 -3.70 -12.89
N LEU A 19 5.67 -3.08 -11.80
CA LEU A 19 5.64 -3.68 -10.46
C LEU A 19 4.20 -3.93 -9.99
N PHE A 20 4.06 -4.71 -8.92
CA PHE A 20 2.79 -4.92 -8.25
C PHE A 20 2.63 -3.90 -7.12
N GLY A 21 1.61 -3.05 -7.20
CA GLY A 21 1.21 -2.14 -6.12
C GLY A 21 -0.09 -2.60 -5.50
N PHE A 22 -0.09 -2.92 -4.21
CA PHE A 22 -1.27 -3.41 -3.49
C PHE A 22 -1.70 -2.44 -2.40
N LYS A 23 -2.97 -2.02 -2.46
CA LYS A 23 -3.65 -1.27 -1.42
C LYS A 23 -4.71 -2.20 -0.76
N PRO A 24 -4.61 -2.52 0.53
CA PRO A 24 -5.62 -3.31 1.24
C PRO A 24 -6.95 -2.56 1.35
N SER A 25 -7.97 -3.25 1.88
CA SER A 25 -9.22 -2.60 2.31
C SER A 25 -8.91 -1.59 3.41
N TYR A 26 -9.60 -0.45 3.37
CA TYR A 26 -9.45 0.61 4.35
C TYR A 26 -9.70 0.07 5.77
N GLY A 27 -8.79 0.38 6.70
CA GLY A 27 -8.86 -0.04 8.09
C GLY A 27 -8.19 -1.39 8.42
N ILE A 28 -7.75 -2.18 7.42
CA ILE A 28 -7.02 -3.45 7.68
C ILE A 28 -5.64 -3.19 8.30
N LEU A 29 -4.94 -2.16 7.84
CA LEU A 29 -3.63 -1.78 8.38
C LEU A 29 -3.76 -0.52 9.23
N SER A 30 -3.03 -0.49 10.34
CA SER A 30 -2.92 0.69 11.18
C SER A 30 -2.29 1.85 10.42
N ARG A 31 -2.77 3.06 10.69
CA ARG A 31 -2.22 4.31 10.15
C ARG A 31 -1.40 5.08 11.17
N TYR A 32 -1.14 4.47 12.32
CA TYR A 32 -0.29 5.07 13.32
C TYR A 32 1.10 5.34 12.75
N GLY A 33 1.58 6.58 12.86
CA GLY A 33 2.85 7.01 12.27
C GLY A 33 2.81 7.35 10.77
N LEU A 34 1.68 7.16 10.08
CA LEU A 34 1.48 7.68 8.73
C LEU A 34 1.11 9.16 8.78
N ILE A 35 1.85 10.01 8.07
CA ILE A 35 1.50 11.42 7.92
C ILE A 35 0.23 11.51 7.05
N PRO A 36 -0.88 12.09 7.55
CA PRO A 36 -2.15 12.09 6.83
C PRO A 36 -2.15 13.09 5.66
N LEU A 37 -2.81 12.69 4.57
CA LEU A 37 -3.18 13.55 3.45
C LEU A 37 -4.70 13.72 3.40
N VAL A 38 -5.45 12.61 3.33
CA VAL A 38 -6.91 12.59 3.45
C VAL A 38 -7.31 11.43 4.36
N ASN A 39 -7.58 11.74 5.64
CA ASN A 39 -7.82 10.75 6.69
C ASN A 39 -8.93 9.73 6.39
N SER A 40 -9.88 10.01 5.50
CA SER A 40 -10.93 9.04 5.13
C SER A 40 -10.51 8.07 4.02
N LEU A 41 -9.39 8.33 3.34
CA LEU A 41 -8.93 7.59 2.16
C LEU A 41 -7.53 7.00 2.33
N ASP A 42 -6.69 7.59 3.18
CA ASP A 42 -5.32 7.15 3.38
C ASP A 42 -5.26 5.68 3.83
N CYS A 43 -4.56 4.86 3.05
CA CYS A 43 -4.26 3.47 3.36
C CYS A 43 -2.74 3.24 3.25
N PRO A 44 -2.09 2.58 4.22
CA PRO A 44 -0.78 2.00 4.01
C PRO A 44 -0.85 0.94 2.90
N SER A 45 0.22 0.79 2.13
CA SER A 45 0.26 -0.07 0.95
C SER A 45 1.66 -0.65 0.74
N VAL A 46 1.77 -1.63 -0.16
CA VAL A 46 3.04 -2.27 -0.51
C VAL A 46 3.25 -2.29 -2.01
N ILE A 47 4.51 -2.17 -2.42
CA ILE A 47 4.95 -2.34 -3.81
C ILE A 47 6.02 -3.43 -3.86
N ALA A 48 5.84 -4.45 -4.69
CA ALA A 48 6.78 -5.55 -4.84
C ALA A 48 6.86 -6.08 -6.28
N ARG A 49 7.76 -7.05 -6.53
CA ARG A 49 7.96 -7.65 -7.86
C ARG A 49 6.92 -8.71 -8.21
N THR A 50 6.27 -9.30 -7.20
CA THR A 50 5.24 -10.32 -7.39
C THR A 50 4.08 -10.09 -6.43
N ALA A 51 2.91 -10.64 -6.76
CA ALA A 51 1.75 -10.63 -5.86
C ALA A 51 2.02 -11.40 -4.54
N ALA A 52 2.82 -12.48 -4.61
CA ALA A 52 3.20 -13.25 -3.43
C ALA A 52 4.06 -12.43 -2.45
N ASP A 53 5.00 -11.63 -2.97
CA ASP A 53 5.80 -10.72 -2.15
C ASP A 53 4.94 -9.64 -1.48
N CYS A 54 3.94 -9.10 -2.18
CA CYS A 54 2.98 -8.17 -1.59
C CYS A 54 2.25 -8.81 -0.40
N ASN A 55 1.73 -10.02 -0.57
CA ASN A 55 1.05 -10.75 0.50
C ASN A 55 1.99 -11.07 1.68
N PHE A 56 3.24 -11.44 1.41
CA PHE A 56 4.23 -11.69 2.45
C PHE A 56 4.52 -10.43 3.29
N LEU A 57 4.67 -9.27 2.64
CA LEU A 57 4.90 -8.00 3.34
C LEU A 57 3.69 -7.60 4.19
N LEU A 58 2.47 -7.69 3.64
CA LEU A 58 1.25 -7.31 4.37
C LEU A 58 1.03 -8.17 5.63
N ARG A 59 1.31 -9.48 5.55
CA ARG A 59 1.15 -10.39 6.69
C ARG A 59 2.19 -10.20 7.79
N LYS A 60 3.28 -9.49 7.54
CA LYS A 60 4.24 -9.15 8.60
C LYS A 60 3.75 -8.01 9.50
N ASP A 61 2.88 -7.15 8.97
CA ASP A 61 2.37 -5.96 9.65
C ASP A 61 0.90 -6.11 10.11
N LEU A 62 0.32 -7.30 9.89
CA LEU A 62 -0.95 -7.75 10.49
C LEU A 62 -0.67 -8.53 11.78
#